data_AF-A0A955ZS26-F1
#
_entry.id   AF-A0A955ZS26-F1
#
_cell.length_a   1.000
_cell.length_b   1.000
_cell.length_c   1.000
_cell.angle_alpha   90.00
_cell.angle_beta   90.00
_cell.angle_gamma   90.00
#
_symmetry.space_group_name_H-M   'P 1'
#
loop_
_entity.id
_entity.type
_entity.pdbx_description
1 polymer ?
#
loop_
_entity_poly.entity_id
_entity_poly.type
_entity_poly.pdbx_seq_one_letter_code
_entity_poly.pdbx_strand_id
1 'polypeptide(L)'
;ISQQADIIMTKPGYGTVIAAVRDETALVYVRRRNFIDEQSLVDYIHRHGRGMELSRDDFESGNWEATLRGVLTERMPSEAIPLPGTGDVVRQLKTYLSC
;
A
#
# COMPACT_ATOMS: atom_id res chain seq x y z
N ILE A 1 -6.82 10.72 7.07
CA ILE A 1 -6.93 9.71 8.15
C ILE A 1 -5.53 9.16 8.47
N SER A 2 -4.76 8.78 7.44
CA SER A 2 -3.33 8.44 7.47
C SER A 2 -2.46 9.39 8.30
N GLN A 3 -2.53 10.69 8.06
CA GLN A 3 -1.70 11.71 8.75
C GLN A 3 -1.92 11.84 10.27
N GLN A 4 -2.80 11.04 10.89
CA GLN A 4 -3.05 11.04 12.34
C GLN A 4 -2.64 9.72 13.02
N ALA A 5 -2.05 8.78 12.28
CA ALA A 5 -1.64 7.48 12.80
C ALA A 5 -0.21 7.17 12.35
N ASP A 6 0.58 6.55 13.23
CA ASP A 6 1.93 6.10 12.88
C ASP A 6 1.92 4.86 11.97
N ILE A 7 0.89 4.02 12.11
CA ILE A 7 0.72 2.78 11.36
C ILE A 7 -0.74 2.64 10.95
N ILE A 8 -0.98 2.26 9.68
CA ILE A 8 -2.27 1.76 9.22
C ILE A 8 -2.20 0.25 9.07
N MET A 9 -3.07 -0.47 9.79
CA MET A 9 -3.30 -1.89 9.56
C MET A 9 -4.55 -2.09 8.70
N THR A 10 -4.44 -2.80 7.57
CA THR A 10 -5.58 -2.99 6.63
C THR A 10 -5.48 -4.28 5.83
N LYS A 11 -6.48 -4.55 4.99
CA LYS A 11 -6.34 -5.52 3.88
C LYS A 11 -5.89 -4.75 2.63
N PRO A 12 -5.09 -5.33 1.72
CA PRO A 12 -4.72 -4.66 0.47
C PRO A 12 -5.96 -4.18 -0.29
N GLY A 13 -6.04 -2.87 -0.52
CA GLY A 13 -7.14 -2.23 -1.21
C GLY A 13 -6.76 -0.83 -1.67
N TYR A 14 -7.30 -0.40 -2.81
CA TYR A 14 -6.85 0.79 -3.54
C TYR A 14 -6.77 2.05 -2.66
N GLY A 15 -7.90 2.50 -2.10
CA GLY A 15 -7.97 3.80 -1.43
C GLY A 15 -6.97 3.94 -0.28
N THR A 16 -6.95 2.96 0.63
CA THR A 16 -6.08 3.00 1.81
C THR A 16 -4.61 2.82 1.46
N VAL A 17 -4.29 1.90 0.55
CA VAL A 17 -2.89 1.64 0.15
C VAL A 17 -2.31 2.87 -0.54
N ILE A 18 -3.01 3.43 -1.54
CA ILE A 18 -2.54 4.60 -2.27
C ILE A 18 -2.40 5.82 -1.34
N ALA A 19 -3.35 6.05 -0.45
CA ALA A 19 -3.28 7.16 0.50
C ALA A 19 -2.12 7.01 1.49
N ALA A 20 -1.93 5.83 2.08
CA ALA A 20 -0.86 5.60 3.04
C ALA A 20 0.53 5.67 2.41
N VAL A 21 0.71 5.14 1.19
CA VAL A 21 1.97 5.26 0.44
C VAL A 21 2.25 6.73 0.09
N ARG A 22 1.26 7.48 -0.38
CA ARG A 22 1.40 8.92 -0.67
C ARG A 22 1.80 9.72 0.58
N ASP A 23 1.18 9.42 1.71
CA ASP A 23 1.40 10.13 2.97
C ASP A 23 2.57 9.55 3.77
N GLU A 24 3.37 8.65 3.18
CA GLU A 24 4.51 7.95 3.79
C GLU A 24 4.17 7.27 5.15
N THR A 25 2.91 6.89 5.34
CA THR A 25 2.43 6.23 6.55
C THR A 25 2.73 4.73 6.47
N ALA A 26 3.31 4.16 7.53
CA ALA A 26 3.65 2.75 7.59
C ALA A 26 2.40 1.86 7.45
N LEU A 27 2.51 0.79 6.66
CA LEU A 27 1.42 -0.14 6.35
C LEU A 27 1.71 -1.53 6.89
N VAL A 28 0.79 -2.06 7.69
CA VAL A 28 0.72 -3.52 7.96
C VAL A 28 -0.49 -4.07 7.24
N TYR A 29 -0.32 -5.13 6.45
CA TYR A 29 -1.43 -5.69 5.69
C TYR A 29 -1.65 -7.18 5.93
N VAL A 30 -2.92 -7.59 5.93
CA VAL A 30 -3.33 -9.00 5.95
C VAL A 30 -3.93 -9.36 4.59
N ARG A 31 -3.43 -10.44 3.96
CA ARG A 31 -3.91 -10.90 2.63
C ARG A 31 -5.42 -11.21 2.61
N ARG A 32 -6.06 -10.82 1.51
CA ARG A 32 -7.43 -11.15 1.11
C ARG A 32 -7.52 -12.52 0.41
N ARG A 33 -6.47 -12.93 -0.30
CA ARG A 33 -6.36 -14.17 -1.11
C ARG A 33 -7.31 -14.29 -2.32
N ASN A 34 -8.51 -13.70 -2.26
CA ASN A 34 -9.52 -13.74 -3.34
C ASN A 34 -9.72 -12.37 -3.99
N PHE A 35 -8.64 -11.65 -4.25
CA PHE A 35 -8.67 -10.33 -4.88
C PHE A 35 -7.59 -10.26 -5.95
N ILE A 36 -8.01 -10.13 -7.21
CA ILE A 36 -7.14 -10.30 -8.38
C ILE A 36 -5.95 -9.32 -8.37
N ASP A 37 -6.18 -8.09 -7.92
CA ASP A 37 -5.17 -7.03 -7.89
C ASP A 37 -4.37 -7.00 -6.58
N GLU A 38 -4.58 -7.96 -5.68
CA GLU A 38 -3.90 -7.98 -4.38
C GLU A 38 -2.38 -7.97 -4.53
N GLN A 39 -1.83 -8.81 -5.40
CA GLN A 39 -0.38 -8.89 -5.57
C GLN A 39 0.17 -7.58 -6.14
N SER A 40 -0.51 -6.98 -7.12
CA SER A 40 -0.13 -5.69 -7.68
C SER A 40 -0.09 -4.58 -6.62
N LEU A 41 -1.06 -4.57 -5.69
CA LEU A 41 -1.04 -3.61 -4.58
C LEU A 41 0.08 -3.90 -3.59
N VAL A 42 0.36 -5.16 -3.28
CA VAL A 42 1.48 -5.54 -2.42
C VAL A 42 2.82 -5.15 -3.02
N ASP A 43 3.00 -5.40 -4.32
CA ASP A 43 4.20 -4.99 -5.04
C ASP A 43 4.33 -3.46 -5.08
N TYR A 44 3.21 -2.74 -5.16
CA TYR A 44 3.20 -1.27 -5.09
C TYR A 44 3.61 -0.76 -3.71
N ILE A 45 3.11 -1.37 -2.64
CA ILE A 45 3.50 -1.04 -1.25
C ILE A 45 5.02 -1.19 -1.10
N HIS A 46 5.58 -2.32 -1.50
CA HIS A 46 7.00 -2.61 -1.31
C HIS A 46 7.93 -1.81 -2.22
N ARG A 47 7.44 -1.36 -3.39
CA ARG A 47 8.21 -0.49 -4.29
C ARG A 47 8.26 0.95 -3.83
N HIS A 48 7.17 1.48 -3.30
CA HIS A 48 7.03 2.94 -3.08
C HIS A 48 6.75 3.36 -1.65
N GLY A 49 6.48 2.42 -0.74
CA GLY A 49 6.11 2.73 0.64
C GLY A 49 6.71 1.77 1.65
N ARG A 50 6.40 2.00 2.92
CA ARG A 50 6.89 1.17 4.02
C ARG A 50 5.81 0.17 4.41
N GLY A 51 6.02 -1.12 4.12
CA GLY A 51 4.99 -2.13 4.31
C GLY A 51 5.48 -3.48 4.82
N MET A 52 4.68 -4.12 5.66
CA MET A 52 4.89 -5.50 6.10
C MET A 52 3.60 -6.33 6.03
N GLU A 53 3.75 -7.59 5.64
CA GLU A 53 2.65 -8.55 5.71
C GLU A 53 2.50 -9.07 7.15
N LEU A 54 1.28 -9.07 7.68
CA LEU A 54 0.89 -9.79 8.88
C LEU A 54 0.11 -11.04 8.44
N SER A 55 0.56 -12.20 8.91
CA SER A 55 -0.14 -13.45 8.62
C SER A 55 -1.57 -13.41 9.19
N ARG A 56 -2.48 -14.17 8.59
CA ARG A 56 -3.85 -14.27 9.09
C ARG A 56 -3.88 -14.84 10.52
N ASP A 57 -3.05 -15.84 10.78
CA ASP A 57 -3.02 -16.53 12.06
C ASP A 57 -2.49 -15.58 13.15
N ASP A 58 -1.46 -14.79 12.87
CA ASP A 58 -0.96 -13.76 13.79
C ASP A 58 -1.97 -12.63 13.99
N PHE A 59 -2.68 -12.24 12.94
CA PHE A 59 -3.77 -11.27 13.05
C PHE A 59 -4.88 -11.77 14.00
N GLU A 60 -5.34 -13.00 13.82
CA GLU A 60 -6.44 -13.60 14.59
C GLU A 60 -6.03 -13.96 16.02
N SER A 61 -4.75 -14.26 16.26
CA SER A 61 -4.19 -14.57 17.59
C SER A 61 -3.69 -13.36 18.38
N GLY A 62 -3.63 -12.17 17.77
CA GLY A 62 -3.15 -10.94 18.44
C GLY A 62 -1.63 -10.76 18.44
N ASN A 63 -0.88 -11.60 17.73
CA ASN A 63 0.59 -11.57 17.66
C ASN A 63 1.13 -10.46 16.75
N TRP A 64 0.76 -9.21 17.03
CA TRP A 64 0.99 -8.08 16.10
C TRP A 64 2.29 -7.33 16.37
N GLU A 65 2.80 -7.40 17.61
CA GLU A 65 3.86 -6.51 18.09
C GLU A 65 5.11 -6.56 17.22
N ALA A 66 5.57 -7.76 16.84
CA ALA A 66 6.76 -7.94 16.01
C ALA A 66 6.61 -7.21 14.67
N THR A 67 5.47 -7.37 13.99
CA THR A 67 5.21 -6.75 12.69
C THR A 67 5.02 -5.24 12.81
N LEU A 68 4.32 -4.76 13.84
CA LEU A 68 4.10 -3.32 14.08
C LEU A 68 5.43 -2.60 14.39
N ARG A 69 6.29 -3.21 15.21
CA ARG A 69 7.62 -2.64 15.48
C ARG A 69 8.53 -2.71 14.25
N GLY A 70 8.51 -3.86 13.56
CA GLY A 70 9.30 -4.08 12.35
C GLY A 70 9.01 -3.03 11.29
N VAL A 71 7.74 -2.75 11.02
CA VAL A 71 7.36 -1.79 9.98
C VAL A 71 7.81 -0.37 10.32
N LEU A 72 7.89 0.03 11.60
CA LEU A 72 8.40 1.35 11.97
C LEU A 72 9.90 1.47 11.77
N THR A 73 10.64 0.36 11.83
CA THR A 73 12.09 0.33 11.62
C THR A 73 12.52 0.07 10.17
N GLU A 74 11.59 -0.35 9.32
CA GLU A 74 11.83 -0.64 7.91
C GLU A 74 12.28 0.62 7.16
N ARG A 75 13.21 0.48 6.21
CA ARG A 75 13.64 1.61 5.40
C ARG A 75 12.60 1.94 4.35
N MET A 76 12.38 3.23 4.11
CA MET A 76 11.54 3.65 2.99
C MET A 76 12.24 3.30 1.67
N PRO A 77 11.54 2.67 0.71
CA PRO A 77 12.07 2.49 -0.64
C PRO A 77 12.44 3.81 -1.30
N SER A 78 13.48 3.80 -2.14
CA SER A 78 13.97 4.99 -2.84
C SER A 78 13.22 5.30 -4.15
N GLU A 79 12.35 4.40 -4.60
CA GLU A 79 11.65 4.56 -5.88
C GLU A 79 10.51 5.57 -5.72
N ALA A 80 10.66 6.73 -6.37
CA ALA A 80 9.66 7.79 -6.34
C ALA A 80 8.31 7.26 -6.85
N ILE A 81 7.22 7.69 -6.19
CA ILE A 81 5.88 7.38 -6.63
C ILE A 81 5.69 7.99 -8.03
N PRO A 82 5.30 7.19 -9.05
CA PRO A 82 4.94 7.73 -10.34
C PRO A 82 3.77 8.70 -10.14
N LEU A 83 3.97 9.98 -10.42
CA LEU A 83 2.91 10.97 -10.45
C LEU A 83 2.42 11.09 -11.89
N PRO A 84 1.34 10.39 -12.31
CA PRO A 84 0.66 10.82 -13.52
C PRO A 84 -0.08 12.11 -13.15
N GLY A 85 0.34 13.23 -13.75
CA GLY A 85 -0.48 14.44 -13.68
C GLY A 85 -1.86 14.15 -14.27
N THR A 86 -2.91 14.82 -13.80
CA THR A 86 -4.27 14.65 -14.35
C THR A 86 -4.28 14.77 -15.89
N GLY A 87 -3.40 15.61 -16.44
CA GLY A 87 -3.21 15.75 -17.89
C GLY A 87 -2.66 14.50 -18.60
N ASP A 88 -1.78 13.73 -17.96
CA ASP A 88 -1.21 12.51 -18.55
C ASP A 88 -2.24 11.38 -18.57
N VAL A 89 -3.01 11.23 -17.49
CA VAL A 89 -4.14 10.28 -17.45
C VAL A 89 -5.16 10.63 -18.53
N VAL A 90 -5.58 11.89 -18.63
CA VAL A 90 -6.52 12.34 -19.66
C VAL A 90 -5.99 12.09 -21.06
N ARG A 91 -4.69 12.31 -21.31
CA ARG A 91 -4.06 12.04 -22.61
C ARG A 91 -4.10 10.55 -22.94
N GLN A 92 -3.72 9.69 -22.01
CA GLN A 92 -3.66 8.25 -22.21
C GLN A 92 -5.05 7.65 -22.43
N LEU A 93 -6.05 8.12 -21.66
CA LEU A 93 -7.46 7.74 -21.86
C LEU A 93 -7.98 8.19 -23.22
N LYS A 94 -7.68 9.43 -23.64
CA LYS A 94 -8.05 9.90 -24.98
C LYS A 94 -7.48 9.01 -26.07
N THR A 95 -6.22 8.60 -25.97
CA THR A 95 -5.60 7.68 -26.94
C THR A 95 -6.32 6.33 -26.96
N TYR A 96 -6.59 5.74 -25.80
CA TYR A 96 -7.26 4.43 -25.70
C TYR A 96 -8.69 4.44 -26.25
N LEU A 97 -9.44 5.51 -25.96
CA LEU A 97 -10.84 5.67 -26.39
C LEU A 97 -10.98 6.12 -27.85
N SER A 98 -9.88 6.45 -28.53
CA SER A 98 -9.88 6.82 -29.95
C SER A 98 -9.51 5.65 -30.88
N CYS A 99 -9.27 4.46 -30.32
CA CYS A 99 -9.18 3.20 -31.04
C CYS A 99 -10.55 2.51 -31.07
#